data_AF-A0A956MJI8-F1
#
_entry.id   AF-A0A956MJI8-F1
#
_cell.length_a   1.000
_cell.length_b   1.000
_cell.length_c   1.000
_cell.angle_alpha   90.00
_cell.angle_beta   90.00
_cell.angle_gamma   90.00
#
_symmetry.space_group_name_H-M   'P 1'
#
loop_
_entity.id
_entity.type
_entity.pdbx_description
1 polymer ?
#
loop_
_entity_poly.entity_id
_entity_poly.type
_entity_poly.pdbx_seq_one_letter_code
_entity_poly.pdbx_strand_id
1 'polypeptide(L)'
;MASYRAQFETVLGAVANPDPVATAALLLPDELPVSLGAPTTRFAELTGRALADDAVDVALTVTVGVPALQSDNVDANDRAFSTTFPYLATPN
;
A
#
# COMPACT_ATOMS: atom_id res chain seq x y z
N MET A 1 6.86 -27.44 -8.29
CA MET A 1 7.22 -26.05 -7.93
C MET A 1 5.93 -25.25 -7.91
N ALA A 2 5.63 -24.53 -6.82
CA ALA A 2 4.48 -23.62 -6.78
C ALA A 2 4.75 -22.42 -7.71
N SER A 3 3.72 -21.86 -8.35
CA SER A 3 3.87 -20.63 -9.14
C SER A 3 4.22 -19.45 -8.23
N TYR A 4 4.86 -18.41 -8.78
CA TYR A 4 5.15 -17.19 -8.03
C TYR A 4 3.87 -16.58 -7.42
N ARG A 5 2.76 -16.58 -8.18
CA ARG A 5 1.45 -16.15 -7.68
C ARG A 5 1.01 -16.92 -6.43
N ALA A 6 1.11 -18.25 -6.45
CA ALA A 6 0.73 -19.07 -5.30
C ALA A 6 1.64 -18.84 -4.08
N GLN A 7 2.93 -18.59 -4.31
CA GLN A 7 3.87 -18.20 -3.25
C GLN A 7 3.49 -16.83 -2.67
N PHE A 8 3.14 -15.87 -3.51
CA PHE A 8 2.76 -14.53 -3.09
C PHE A 8 1.45 -14.51 -2.30
N GLU A 9 0.43 -15.25 -2.75
CA GLU A 9 -0.82 -15.46 -2.00
C GLU A 9 -0.57 -16.12 -0.63
N THR A 10 0.37 -17.08 -0.57
CA THR A 10 0.77 -17.72 0.70
C THR A 10 1.41 -16.71 1.66
N VAL A 11 2.30 -15.84 1.16
CA VAL A 11 2.94 -14.80 1.97
C VAL A 11 1.92 -13.77 2.47
N LEU A 12 0.99 -13.33 1.61
CA LEU A 12 -0.09 -12.42 1.98
C LEU A 12 -0.97 -13.03 3.09
N GLY A 13 -1.29 -14.33 2.99
CA GLY A 13 -1.99 -15.05 4.05
C GLY A 13 -1.21 -15.12 5.37
N ALA A 14 0.12 -15.29 5.30
CA ALA A 14 0.99 -15.34 6.48
C ALA A 14 1.08 -14.00 7.23
N VAL A 15 0.90 -12.87 6.53
CA VAL A 15 0.82 -11.52 7.13
C VAL A 15 -0.62 -11.11 7.47
N ALA A 16 -1.54 -12.07 7.58
CA ALA A 16 -2.94 -11.86 7.94
C ALA A 16 -3.77 -11.01 6.97
N ASN A 17 -3.39 -10.95 5.68
CA ASN A 17 -4.22 -10.29 4.67
C ASN A 17 -5.62 -10.94 4.60
N PRO A 18 -6.72 -10.16 4.68
CA PRO A 18 -8.09 -10.70 4.67
C PRO A 18 -8.56 -11.21 3.31
N ASP A 19 -7.90 -10.82 2.22
CA ASP A 19 -8.17 -11.27 0.85
C ASP A 19 -6.86 -11.37 0.03
N PRO A 20 -6.06 -12.43 0.27
CA PRO A 20 -4.75 -12.57 -0.37
C PRO A 20 -4.86 -12.77 -1.89
N VAL A 21 -5.98 -13.31 -2.38
CA VAL A 21 -6.19 -13.55 -3.82
C VAL A 21 -6.47 -12.24 -4.55
N ALA A 22 -7.36 -11.39 -4.03
CA ALA A 22 -7.65 -10.09 -4.63
C ALA A 22 -6.43 -9.16 -4.53
N THR A 23 -5.75 -9.15 -3.38
CA THR A 23 -4.52 -8.36 -3.18
C THR A 23 -3.41 -8.82 -4.13
N ALA A 24 -3.21 -10.13 -4.32
CA ALA A 24 -2.28 -10.64 -5.31
C ALA A 24 -2.67 -10.24 -6.75
N ALA A 25 -3.95 -10.28 -7.09
CA ALA A 25 -4.44 -9.85 -8.40
C ALA A 25 -4.17 -8.35 -8.65
N LEU A 26 -4.18 -7.52 -7.60
CA LEU A 26 -3.87 -6.10 -7.67
C LEU A 26 -2.36 -5.84 -7.83
N LEU A 27 -1.51 -6.53 -7.07
CA LEU A 27 -0.09 -6.20 -6.92
C LEU A 27 0.86 -6.95 -7.88
N LEU A 28 0.42 -8.06 -8.49
CA LEU A 28 1.25 -8.84 -9.42
C LEU A 28 1.43 -8.23 -10.82
N PRO A 29 0.49 -7.46 -11.40
CA PRO A 29 0.73 -6.77 -12.65
C PRO A 29 1.86 -5.73 -12.53
N ASP A 30 2.64 -5.56 -13.61
CA ASP A 30 3.69 -4.53 -13.68
C ASP A 30 3.11 -3.10 -13.70
N GLU A 31 1.83 -2.96 -14.05
CA GLU A 31 1.08 -1.71 -14.03
C GLU A 31 -0.09 -1.83 -13.06
N LEU A 32 -0.09 -0.99 -12.03
CA LEU A 32 -1.16 -0.99 -11.03
C LEU A 32 -2.38 -0.22 -11.56
N PRO A 33 -3.59 -0.80 -11.52
CA PRO A 33 -4.80 -0.09 -11.92
C PRO A 33 -5.14 0.98 -10.89
N VAL A 34 -5.27 2.23 -11.34
CA VAL A 34 -5.68 3.37 -10.50
C VAL A 34 -7.12 3.78 -10.84
N SER A 35 -7.96 3.91 -9.82
CA SER A 35 -9.31 4.46 -9.94
C SER A 35 -9.33 5.91 -9.48
N LEU A 36 -9.63 6.85 -10.38
CA LEU A 36 -9.78 8.27 -10.06
C LEU A 36 -11.23 8.66 -9.70
N GLY A 37 -12.17 7.71 -9.77
CA GLY A 37 -13.60 7.96 -9.68
C GLY A 37 -14.26 7.65 -8.33
N ALA A 38 -13.52 7.08 -7.37
CA ALA A 38 -14.02 6.73 -6.05
C ALA A 38 -12.93 6.98 -4.98
N PRO A 39 -13.29 7.19 -3.71
CA PRO A 39 -12.34 7.15 -2.60
C PRO A 39 -11.93 5.72 -2.24
N THR A 40 -10.67 5.50 -1.86
CA THR A 40 -10.19 4.19 -1.36
C THR A 40 -11.02 3.77 -0.16
N THR A 41 -11.85 2.74 -0.33
CA THR A 41 -12.67 2.16 0.75
C THR A 41 -12.34 0.69 1.02
N ARG A 42 -11.48 0.07 0.19
CA ARG A 42 -11.17 -1.37 0.23
C ARG A 42 -9.90 -1.73 -0.53
N PHE A 43 -9.33 -2.89 -0.16
CA PHE A 43 -8.04 -3.48 -0.56
C PHE A 43 -7.76 -3.60 -2.07
N ALA A 44 -8.77 -3.48 -2.94
CA ALA A 44 -8.66 -3.75 -4.38
C ALA A 44 -8.71 -2.48 -5.26
N GLU A 45 -8.79 -1.29 -4.68
CA GLU A 45 -8.93 -0.04 -5.42
C GLU A 45 -7.86 0.96 -4.97
N LEU A 46 -6.82 1.15 -5.79
CA LEU A 46 -5.84 2.21 -5.56
C LEU A 46 -6.41 3.52 -6.09
N THR A 47 -6.83 4.42 -5.22
CA THR A 47 -7.32 5.76 -5.62
C THR A 47 -6.27 6.84 -5.43
N GLY A 48 -5.00 6.42 -5.36
CA GLY A 48 -3.86 7.27 -5.00
C GLY A 48 -3.78 7.54 -3.49
N ARG A 49 -2.67 8.14 -3.07
CA ARG A 49 -2.49 8.72 -1.73
C ARG A 49 -2.49 10.23 -1.83
N ALA A 50 -3.06 10.93 -0.85
CA ALA A 50 -2.88 12.36 -0.69
C ALA A 50 -1.44 12.67 -0.23
N LEU A 51 -1.00 13.91 -0.42
CA LEU A 51 0.34 14.34 0.04
C LEU A 51 0.50 14.23 1.56
N ALA A 52 -0.60 14.35 2.31
CA ALA A 52 -0.60 14.26 3.76
C ALA A 52 -0.78 12.84 4.30
N ASP A 53 -1.01 11.85 3.43
CA ASP A 53 -1.15 10.46 3.88
C ASP A 53 0.22 9.89 4.24
N ASP A 54 0.28 9.13 5.33
CA ASP A 54 1.46 8.34 5.64
C ASP A 54 1.61 7.20 4.62
N ALA A 55 2.72 7.22 3.89
CA ALA A 55 2.95 6.28 2.80
C ALA A 55 3.14 4.84 3.31
N VAL A 56 3.69 4.67 4.52
CA VAL A 56 3.89 3.36 5.14
C VAL A 56 2.57 2.81 5.64
N ASP A 57 1.76 3.61 6.33
CA ASP A 57 0.43 3.19 6.79
C ASP A 57 -0.48 2.79 5.62
N VAL A 58 -0.44 3.54 4.51
CA VAL A 58 -1.17 3.20 3.28
C VAL A 58 -0.68 1.86 2.72
N ALA A 59 0.64 1.62 2.65
CA ALA A 59 1.19 0.37 2.13
C ALA A 59 0.87 -0.84 3.04
N LEU A 60 0.91 -0.66 4.37
CA LEU A 60 0.51 -1.67 5.34
C LEU A 60 -0.99 -1.97 5.26
N THR A 61 -1.81 -0.94 5.04
CA THR A 61 -3.24 -1.10 4.80
C THR A 61 -3.53 -1.95 3.56
N VAL A 62 -2.81 -1.72 2.46
CA VAL A 62 -2.93 -2.54 1.24
C VAL A 62 -2.44 -3.97 1.45
N THR A 63 -1.34 -4.16 2.18
CA THR A 63 -0.68 -5.47 2.28
C THR A 63 -1.24 -6.37 3.37
N VAL A 64 -1.63 -5.81 4.52
CA VAL A 64 -2.10 -6.57 5.69
C VAL A 64 -3.60 -6.41 5.88
N GLY A 65 -4.13 -5.20 5.70
CA GLY A 65 -5.57 -4.97 5.74
C GLY A 65 -6.31 -5.27 7.06
N VAL A 66 -5.58 -5.54 8.15
CA VAL A 66 -6.12 -5.74 9.50
C VAL A 66 -5.86 -4.48 10.32
N PRO A 67 -6.87 -3.83 10.94
CA PRO A 67 -6.71 -2.54 11.62
C PRO A 67 -5.56 -2.47 12.64
N ALA A 68 -5.28 -3.58 13.34
CA ALA A 68 -4.20 -3.66 14.32
C ALA A 68 -2.78 -3.60 13.72
N LEU A 69 -2.63 -3.74 12.41
CA LEU A 69 -1.36 -3.87 11.69
C LEU A 69 -1.26 -2.88 10.51
N GLN A 70 -2.07 -1.81 10.53
CA GLN A 70 -2.10 -0.80 9.47
C GLN A 70 -1.12 0.35 9.68
N SER A 71 -0.36 0.36 10.78
CA SER A 71 0.60 1.42 11.07
C SER A 71 1.94 0.89 11.56
N ASP A 72 3.02 1.60 11.19
CA ASP A 72 4.37 1.38 11.70
C ASP A 72 4.65 2.15 13.01
N ASN A 73 3.71 3.00 13.43
CA ASN A 73 3.80 3.90 14.60
C ASN A 73 4.88 4.99 14.47
N VAL A 74 5.16 5.43 13.24
CA VAL A 74 5.97 6.61 12.94
C VAL A 74 5.04 7.75 12.53
N ASP A 75 5.09 8.87 13.23
CA ASP A 75 4.12 9.98 13.04
C ASP A 75 4.55 10.99 11.97
N ALA A 76 5.85 11.02 11.63
CA ALA A 76 6.40 11.91 10.62
C ALA A 76 7.74 11.40 10.06
N ASN A 77 8.04 11.84 8.85
CA ASN A 77 9.35 11.65 8.25
C ASN A 77 10.43 12.50 8.95
N ASP A 78 11.69 12.05 8.91
CA ASP A 78 12.84 12.77 9.49
C ASP A 78 13.00 14.20 8.95
N ARG A 79 12.50 14.43 7.72
CA ARG A 79 12.42 15.74 7.08
C ARG A 79 11.07 15.93 6.39
N ALA A 80 10.50 17.13 6.53
CA ALA A 80 9.29 17.50 5.82
C ALA A 80 9.48 17.44 4.30
N PHE A 81 8.49 16.87 3.61
CA PHE A 81 8.42 16.93 2.15
C PHE A 81 8.10 18.35 1.67
N SER A 82 8.61 18.72 0.49
CA SER A 82 8.21 19.97 -0.18
C SER A 82 6.70 19.96 -0.44
N THR A 83 6.04 21.12 -0.32
CA THR A 83 4.63 21.31 -0.74
C THR A 83 4.50 21.59 -2.24
N THR A 84 5.62 21.61 -2.96
CA THR A 84 5.69 21.76 -4.41
C THR A 84 6.37 20.55 -5.05
N PHE A 85 5.93 20.19 -6.25
CA PHE A 85 6.52 19.11 -7.04
C PHE A 85 8.05 19.31 -7.16
N PRO A 86 8.88 18.27 -6.91
CA PRO A 86 8.55 16.85 -6.87
C PRO A 86 8.15 16.25 -5.50
N TYR A 87 7.73 17.07 -4.51
CA TYR A 87 7.29 16.60 -3.17
C TYR A 87 8.32 15.71 -2.45
N LEU A 88 9.62 16.00 -2.65
CA LEU A 88 10.73 15.28 -2.05
C LEU A 88 11.38 16.11 -0.93
N ALA A 89 11.90 15.44 0.09
CA ALA A 89 12.70 16.08 1.13
C ALA A 89 14.08 16.46 0.57
N THR A 90 14.70 17.50 1.11
CA THR A 90 16.06 17.88 0.71
C THR A 90 17.08 16.82 1.14
N PRO A 91 18.11 16.52 0.32
CA PRO A 91 19.19 15.60 0.69
C PRO A 91 19.87 15.97 2.01
N ASN A 92 20.38 14.96 2.71
CA ASN A 92 21.06 15.13 4.00
C ASN A 92 22.45 15.75 3.87
#